data_AF-A0A9X0C769-F1
#
_entry.id   AF-A0A9X0C769-F1
#
_cell.length_a   1.000
_cell.length_b   1.000
_cell.length_c   1.000
_cell.angle_alpha   90.00
_cell.angle_beta   90.00
_cell.angle_gamma   90.00
#
_symmetry.space_group_name_H-M   'P 1'
#
loop_
_entity.id
_entity.type
_entity.pdbx_description
1 polymer ?
#
loop_
_entity_poly.entity_id
_entity_poly.type
_entity_poly.pdbx_seq_one_letter_code
_entity_poly.pdbx_strand_id
1 'polypeptide(L)'
;MTRLFSSGNSGETVLFGGPEPNRRSLSGPSKADMPKEQPTISAVSGPGFSAGDSAPIRLHTVRIWFPHNGVQVMEDIKRKGLEDVVFDAIALQEIGAQHQAQDDHGITHEAFLVDLAVLEVGISRVLGKYEITKFDPLSDDDPIILHQPVEDLDSKKALCYQHLHSKYLQEYAKRCKLGKVLGYEIHNVLKDWYKERLEDICNRFKKLGYC
;
A
#
# COMPACT_ATOMS: atom_id res chain seq x y z
N MET A 1 19.38 35.57 -21.84
CA MET A 1 18.02 36.09 -22.16
C MET A 1 17.10 35.67 -21.04
N THR A 2 16.73 36.64 -20.21
CA THR A 2 15.93 36.50 -18.99
C THR A 2 14.46 36.72 -19.34
N ARG A 3 13.54 35.88 -18.86
CA ARG A 3 12.13 36.27 -18.69
C ARG A 3 11.58 35.74 -17.37
N LEU A 4 11.44 36.71 -16.47
CA LEU A 4 10.54 36.74 -15.32
C LEU A 4 9.10 36.93 -15.81
N PHE A 5 8.12 36.31 -15.15
CA PHE A 5 6.79 36.89 -14.96
C PHE A 5 6.26 36.52 -13.57
N SER A 6 5.80 37.56 -12.86
CA SER A 6 5.22 37.54 -11.52
C SER A 6 3.69 37.41 -11.56
N SER A 7 3.17 36.82 -10.47
CA SER A 7 2.00 37.19 -9.64
C SER A 7 0.70 37.72 -10.27
N GLY A 8 -0.41 37.06 -9.91
CA GLY A 8 -1.76 37.61 -9.89
C GLY A 8 -2.48 37.17 -8.61
N ASN A 9 -2.88 38.13 -7.79
CA ASN A 9 -3.56 38.00 -6.50
C ASN A 9 -5.05 38.35 -6.65
N SER A 10 -5.84 38.05 -5.61
CA SER A 10 -7.15 38.65 -5.23
C SER A 10 -8.40 37.77 -5.35
N GLY A 11 -9.11 37.66 -4.22
CA GLY A 11 -10.46 37.09 -4.11
C GLY A 11 -10.86 36.76 -2.66
N GLU A 12 -11.02 37.79 -1.82
CA GLU A 12 -11.45 37.74 -0.42
C GLU A 12 -12.99 37.76 -0.27
N THR A 13 -13.48 37.45 0.95
CA THR A 13 -14.81 37.70 1.59
C THR A 13 -15.88 36.58 1.50
N VAL A 14 -16.72 36.27 2.51
CA VAL A 14 -16.94 36.71 3.91
C VAL A 14 -17.83 35.66 4.65
N LEU A 15 -17.72 35.69 5.98
CA LEU A 15 -18.50 35.06 7.07
C LEU A 15 -20.03 34.91 6.88
N PHE A 16 -20.61 33.84 7.45
CA PHE A 16 -21.81 33.75 8.31
C PHE A 16 -21.83 32.29 8.85
N GLY A 17 -22.16 31.88 10.07
CA GLY A 17 -22.75 32.44 11.28
C GLY A 17 -23.21 31.19 12.09
N GLY A 18 -22.99 31.15 13.41
CA GLY A 18 -23.46 30.07 14.30
C GLY A 18 -25.00 29.98 14.37
N PRO A 19 -25.63 29.13 15.22
CA PRO A 19 -25.17 28.79 16.57
C PRO A 19 -25.33 27.31 17.00
N GLU A 20 -24.51 26.89 17.97
CA GLU A 20 -24.91 25.85 18.94
C GLU A 20 -25.88 26.44 19.95
N PRO A 21 -26.81 25.61 20.47
CA PRO A 21 -27.07 25.73 21.90
C PRO A 21 -27.36 24.40 22.63
N ASN A 22 -26.76 24.29 23.83
CA ASN A 22 -27.39 23.88 25.09
C ASN A 22 -27.82 22.39 25.25
N ARG A 23 -27.83 21.76 26.42
CA ARG A 23 -27.56 22.07 27.84
C ARG A 23 -27.73 20.73 28.59
N ARG A 24 -26.91 20.49 29.64
CA ARG A 24 -27.21 19.89 30.97
C ARG A 24 -28.26 18.74 31.06
N SER A 25 -28.04 17.63 31.77
CA SER A 25 -27.80 17.47 33.23
C SER A 25 -27.58 15.95 33.49
N LEU A 26 -26.57 15.51 34.25
CA LEU A 26 -26.62 15.21 35.69
C LEU A 26 -27.87 14.43 36.18
N SER A 27 -27.72 13.11 36.37
CA SER A 27 -28.35 12.36 37.46
C SER A 27 -27.46 11.17 37.84
N GLY A 28 -27.18 11.06 39.15
CA GLY A 28 -26.18 10.18 39.76
C GLY A 28 -26.57 8.70 39.94
N PRO A 29 -25.83 7.99 40.81
CA PRO A 29 -25.67 6.55 40.77
C PRO A 29 -26.70 5.81 41.63
N SER A 30 -27.09 4.62 41.19
CA SER A 30 -27.82 3.65 42.03
C SER A 30 -26.90 2.48 42.35
N LYS A 31 -26.63 2.34 43.66
CA LYS A 31 -25.99 1.22 44.34
C LYS A 31 -26.87 -0.05 44.30
N ALA A 32 -26.23 -1.14 44.74
CA ALA A 32 -26.79 -2.43 45.20
C ALA A 32 -26.99 -3.47 44.09
N ASP A 33 -26.61 -4.74 44.21
CA ASP A 33 -25.94 -5.49 45.28
C ASP A 33 -25.38 -6.77 44.64
N MET A 34 -24.24 -7.25 45.12
CA MET A 34 -23.72 -8.59 44.81
C MET A 34 -24.40 -9.65 45.67
N PRO A 35 -24.41 -10.91 45.20
CA PRO A 35 -24.06 -12.03 46.06
C PRO A 35 -22.75 -12.68 45.60
N LYS A 36 -21.85 -12.85 46.57
CA LYS A 36 -20.72 -13.79 46.56
C LYS A 36 -21.22 -15.20 46.33
N GLU A 37 -20.62 -15.93 45.39
CA GLU A 37 -20.25 -17.35 45.57
C GLU A 37 -18.97 -17.64 44.78
N GLN A 38 -17.86 -17.88 45.51
CA GLN A 38 -16.76 -18.72 45.02
C GLN A 38 -17.17 -20.18 45.25
N PRO A 39 -16.78 -21.10 44.36
CA PRO A 39 -15.88 -22.13 44.86
C PRO A 39 -14.77 -22.56 43.88
N THR A 40 -13.63 -22.86 44.51
CA THR A 40 -12.76 -24.02 44.22
C THR A 40 -11.98 -24.04 42.92
N ILE A 41 -10.79 -23.45 43.02
CA ILE A 41 -9.51 -23.92 42.47
C ILE A 41 -9.53 -25.43 42.13
N SER A 42 -9.55 -25.74 40.84
CA SER A 42 -9.06 -27.00 40.31
C SER A 42 -7.92 -26.66 39.36
N ALA A 43 -6.69 -26.90 39.82
CA ALA A 43 -5.51 -26.87 38.98
C ALA A 43 -5.58 -28.06 38.01
N VAL A 44 -6.18 -27.84 36.84
CA VAL A 44 -5.91 -28.66 35.66
C VAL A 44 -4.63 -28.10 35.07
N SER A 45 -3.54 -28.86 35.18
CA SER A 45 -2.36 -28.71 34.33
C SER A 45 -2.81 -28.84 32.88
N GLY A 46 -3.07 -27.69 32.25
CA GLY A 46 -3.21 -27.61 30.80
C GLY A 46 -1.85 -27.90 30.15
N PRO A 47 -1.82 -28.60 29.01
CA PRO A 47 -0.59 -28.81 28.27
C PRO A 47 -0.02 -27.43 27.92
N GLY A 48 1.28 -27.27 28.18
CA GLY A 48 1.99 -26.03 27.92
C GLY A 48 1.62 -25.50 26.55
N PHE A 49 1.16 -24.26 26.50
CA PHE A 49 1.15 -23.48 25.26
C PHE A 49 2.61 -23.43 24.80
N SER A 50 2.97 -24.36 23.93
CA SER A 50 4.08 -24.19 23.00
C SER A 50 3.81 -22.84 22.35
N ALA A 51 4.70 -21.88 22.60
CA ALA A 51 4.75 -20.64 21.85
C ALA A 51 4.78 -21.07 20.39
N GLY A 52 3.62 -20.94 19.73
CA GLY A 52 3.41 -21.51 18.42
C GLY A 52 4.49 -21.00 17.49
N ASP A 53 4.99 -21.92 16.65
CA ASP A 53 5.65 -21.62 15.39
C ASP A 53 4.72 -20.73 14.55
N SER A 54 4.57 -19.47 14.93
CA SER A 54 3.96 -18.47 14.07
C SER A 54 4.98 -18.24 12.97
N ALA A 55 4.61 -18.60 11.75
CA ALA A 55 5.39 -18.27 10.58
C ALA A 55 5.80 -16.78 10.65
N PRO A 56 7.04 -16.44 10.26
CA PRO A 56 7.50 -15.06 10.29
C PRO A 56 6.56 -14.19 9.46
N ILE A 57 6.24 -13.01 10.00
CA ILE A 57 5.38 -12.03 9.33
C ILE A 57 6.01 -11.68 7.98
N ARG A 58 5.31 -12.01 6.89
CA ARG A 58 5.78 -11.80 5.52
C ARG A 58 4.84 -10.89 4.75
N LEU A 59 5.43 -9.98 3.97
CA LEU A 59 4.70 -9.16 3.01
C LEU A 59 4.75 -9.81 1.63
N HIS A 60 3.63 -9.73 0.93
CA HIS A 60 3.47 -10.17 -0.44
C HIS A 60 3.27 -8.96 -1.35
N THR A 61 3.72 -9.09 -2.59
CA THR A 61 3.44 -8.08 -3.62
C THR A 61 2.07 -8.36 -4.23
N VAL A 62 1.14 -7.41 -4.08
CA VAL A 62 -0.15 -7.44 -4.76
C VAL A 62 -0.17 -6.32 -5.80
N ARG A 63 -0.34 -6.67 -7.07
CA ARG A 63 -0.44 -5.69 -8.15
C ARG A 63 -1.90 -5.33 -8.41
N ILE A 64 -2.18 -4.02 -8.45
CA ILE A 64 -3.52 -3.48 -8.69
C ILE A 64 -3.50 -2.44 -9.80
N TRP A 65 -4.67 -2.20 -10.39
CA TRP A 65 -4.94 -0.97 -11.13
C TRP A 65 -5.39 0.11 -10.14
N PHE A 66 -4.71 1.25 -10.18
CA PHE A 66 -5.05 2.42 -9.38
C PHE A 66 -5.52 3.57 -10.28
N PRO A 67 -6.71 4.14 -10.06
CA PRO A 67 -7.24 5.22 -10.88
C PRO A 67 -6.45 6.52 -10.67
N HIS A 68 -6.20 7.23 -11.76
CA HIS A 68 -5.55 8.52 -11.81
C HIS A 68 -6.55 9.64 -11.46
N ASN A 69 -6.96 9.68 -10.19
CA ASN A 69 -7.98 10.60 -9.67
C ASN A 69 -7.40 11.75 -8.81
N GLY A 70 -6.08 11.96 -8.87
CA GLY A 70 -5.38 12.99 -8.09
C GLY A 70 -5.19 12.67 -6.61
N VAL A 71 -5.66 11.51 -6.12
CA VAL A 71 -5.43 11.06 -4.74
C VAL A 71 -4.12 10.28 -4.66
N GLN A 72 -3.34 10.52 -3.60
CA GLN A 72 -2.14 9.72 -3.36
C GLN A 72 -2.51 8.29 -2.94
N VAL A 73 -1.81 7.30 -3.48
CA VAL A 73 -2.13 5.87 -3.26
C VAL A 73 -2.26 5.51 -1.77
N MET A 74 -1.30 5.93 -0.94
CA MET A 74 -1.34 5.64 0.50
C MET A 74 -2.44 6.39 1.26
N GLU A 75 -2.95 7.50 0.72
CA GLU A 75 -4.13 8.19 1.30
C GLU A 75 -5.41 7.44 0.97
N ASP A 76 -5.55 6.93 -0.26
CA ASP A 76 -6.69 6.11 -0.65
C ASP A 76 -6.74 4.79 0.15
N ILE A 77 -5.59 4.12 0.34
CA ILE A 77 -5.46 2.93 1.18
C ILE A 77 -5.99 3.19 2.60
N LYS A 78 -5.63 4.31 3.21
CA LYS A 78 -6.14 4.73 4.54
C LYS A 78 -7.64 4.97 4.52
N ARG A 79 -8.16 5.66 3.50
CA ARG A 79 -9.61 5.91 3.36
C ARG A 79 -10.41 4.61 3.23
N LYS A 80 -9.81 3.57 2.64
CA LYS A 80 -10.42 2.25 2.49
C LYS A 80 -10.23 1.34 3.72
N GLY A 81 -9.55 1.80 4.77
CA GLY A 81 -9.31 1.04 5.99
C GLY A 81 -8.39 -0.16 5.76
N LEU A 82 -7.29 0.05 5.03
CA LEU A 82 -6.31 -0.98 4.67
C LEU A 82 -4.90 -0.66 5.21
N GLU A 83 -4.74 0.41 5.97
CA GLU A 83 -3.47 0.90 6.51
C GLU A 83 -2.83 -0.03 7.55
N ASP A 84 -3.62 -0.95 8.12
CA ASP A 84 -3.14 -1.99 9.04
C ASP A 84 -2.49 -3.17 8.32
N VAL A 85 -2.79 -3.36 7.03
CA VAL A 85 -2.31 -4.50 6.23
C VAL A 85 -1.43 -4.12 5.06
N VAL A 86 -1.49 -2.88 4.56
CA VAL A 86 -0.64 -2.38 3.48
C VAL A 86 0.45 -1.49 4.06
N PHE A 87 1.69 -1.96 3.92
CA PHE A 87 2.86 -1.29 4.48
C PHE A 87 3.41 -0.24 3.52
N ASP A 88 3.19 -0.45 2.22
CA ASP A 88 3.80 0.37 1.20
C ASP A 88 3.14 0.22 -0.18
N ALA A 89 3.41 1.19 -1.05
CA ALA A 89 2.96 1.20 -2.43
C ALA A 89 4.03 1.76 -3.38
N ILE A 90 4.24 1.07 -4.50
CA ILE A 90 5.15 1.48 -5.57
C ILE A 90 4.32 1.73 -6.83
N ALA A 91 4.17 3.01 -7.17
CA ALA A 91 3.53 3.42 -8.42
C ALA A 91 4.43 3.08 -9.61
N LEU A 92 3.87 2.37 -10.60
CA LEU A 92 4.59 1.90 -11.79
C LEU A 92 4.20 2.70 -13.06
N GLN A 93 3.59 3.88 -12.89
CA GLN A 93 3.13 4.75 -13.98
C GLN A 93 4.22 5.07 -15.01
N GLU A 94 5.48 5.21 -14.59
CA GLU A 94 6.62 5.54 -15.47
C GLU A 94 7.11 4.36 -16.31
N ILE A 95 6.66 3.13 -16.02
CA ILE A 95 7.18 1.88 -16.62
C ILE A 95 6.07 1.09 -17.29
N GLY A 96 4.85 1.17 -16.77
CA GLY A 96 3.69 0.43 -17.22
C GLY A 96 2.83 1.19 -18.23
N ALA A 97 1.93 0.44 -18.86
CA ALA A 97 0.87 0.98 -19.68
C ALA A 97 -0.11 1.83 -18.86
N GLN A 98 -0.63 2.89 -19.46
CA GLN A 98 -1.87 3.49 -19.01
C GLN A 98 -3.04 2.58 -19.41
N HIS A 99 -3.91 2.26 -18.46
CA HIS A 99 -5.16 1.57 -18.70
C HIS A 99 -6.34 2.53 -18.54
N GLN A 100 -7.48 2.17 -19.10
CA GLN A 100 -8.72 2.90 -18.96
C GLN A 100 -9.62 2.05 -18.04
N ALA A 101 -9.75 2.45 -16.78
CA ALA A 101 -10.62 1.79 -15.81
C ALA A 101 -11.98 2.51 -15.78
N GLN A 102 -13.09 1.79 -15.69
CA GLN A 102 -14.41 2.40 -15.49
C GLN A 102 -14.77 2.38 -14.01
N ASP A 103 -15.28 3.50 -13.50
CA ASP A 103 -15.89 3.54 -12.18
C ASP A 103 -17.34 3.01 -12.18
N ASP A 104 -17.94 2.92 -11.00
CA ASP A 104 -19.32 2.47 -10.79
C ASP A 104 -20.37 3.36 -11.52
N HIS A 105 -19.96 4.51 -12.04
CA HIS A 105 -20.78 5.43 -12.81
C HIS A 105 -20.51 5.38 -14.32
N GLY A 106 -19.66 4.46 -14.78
CA GLY A 106 -19.27 4.30 -16.17
C GLY A 106 -18.31 5.38 -16.68
N ILE A 107 -17.72 6.18 -15.79
CA ILE A 107 -16.72 7.18 -16.16
C ILE A 107 -15.38 6.47 -16.30
N THR A 108 -14.77 6.63 -17.46
CA THR A 108 -13.45 6.08 -17.73
C THR A 108 -12.39 6.98 -17.12
N HIS A 109 -11.62 6.44 -16.19
CA HIS A 109 -10.45 7.07 -15.61
C HIS A 109 -9.20 6.38 -16.15
N GLU A 110 -8.19 7.16 -16.49
CA GLU A 110 -6.86 6.59 -16.69
C GLU A 110 -6.44 5.89 -15.38
N ALA A 111 -5.88 4.70 -15.48
CA ALA A 111 -5.39 3.91 -14.37
C ALA A 111 -3.95 3.47 -14.65
N PHE A 112 -3.18 3.29 -13.59
CA PHE A 112 -1.80 2.83 -13.67
C PHE A 112 -1.57 1.70 -12.68
N LEU A 113 -0.56 0.87 -12.95
CA LEU A 113 -0.22 -0.26 -12.10
C LEU A 113 0.48 0.20 -10.83
N VAL A 114 0.14 -0.45 -9.72
CA VAL A 114 0.78 -0.23 -8.42
C VAL A 114 1.11 -1.58 -7.81
N ASP A 115 2.34 -1.74 -7.34
CA ASP A 115 2.75 -2.87 -6.50
C ASP A 115 2.60 -2.48 -5.02
N LEU A 116 1.72 -3.20 -4.30
CA LEU A 116 1.49 -3.02 -2.87
C LEU A 116 2.28 -4.05 -2.06
N ALA A 117 2.86 -3.62 -0.96
CA ALA A 117 3.45 -4.51 0.05
C ALA A 117 2.39 -4.85 1.11
N VAL A 118 1.81 -6.04 1.03
CA VAL A 118 0.61 -6.42 1.79
C VAL A 118 0.90 -7.61 2.70
N LEU A 119 0.44 -7.55 3.95
CA LEU A 119 0.45 -8.72 4.84
C LEU A 119 -0.39 -9.84 4.23
N GLU A 120 0.04 -11.09 4.37
CA GLU A 120 -0.68 -12.25 3.84
C GLU A 120 -2.16 -12.27 4.25
N VAL A 121 -2.45 -12.00 5.53
CA VAL A 121 -3.81 -11.90 6.09
C VAL A 121 -4.66 -10.78 5.49
N GLY A 122 -4.02 -9.78 4.88
CA GLY A 122 -4.66 -8.62 4.27
C GLY A 122 -4.94 -8.73 2.78
N ILE A 123 -4.40 -9.76 2.11
CA ILE A 123 -4.52 -9.91 0.65
C ILE A 123 -5.99 -9.87 0.25
N SER A 124 -6.85 -10.74 0.79
CA SER A 124 -8.28 -10.79 0.43
C SER A 124 -9.01 -9.45 0.63
N ARG A 125 -8.61 -8.64 1.63
CA ARG A 125 -9.19 -7.31 1.87
C ARG A 125 -8.78 -6.32 0.78
N VAL A 126 -7.52 -6.33 0.36
CA VAL A 126 -7.03 -5.52 -0.76
C VAL A 126 -7.72 -5.93 -2.06
N LEU A 127 -7.81 -7.24 -2.31
CA LEU A 127 -8.48 -7.81 -3.47
C LEU A 127 -9.97 -7.43 -3.55
N GLY A 128 -10.65 -7.29 -2.41
CA GLY A 128 -12.05 -6.85 -2.36
C GLY A 128 -12.26 -5.34 -2.54
N LYS A 129 -11.20 -4.52 -2.62
CA LYS A 129 -11.26 -3.05 -2.63
C LYS A 129 -10.66 -2.39 -3.86
N TYR A 130 -9.87 -3.14 -4.64
CA TYR A 130 -9.20 -2.66 -5.83
C TYR A 130 -9.41 -3.63 -6.99
N GLU A 131 -9.36 -3.10 -8.20
CA GLU A 131 -9.33 -3.95 -9.39
C GLU A 131 -7.95 -4.62 -9.51
N ILE A 132 -7.97 -5.95 -9.52
CA ILE A 132 -6.77 -6.77 -9.59
C ILE A 132 -6.49 -7.09 -11.05
N THR A 133 -5.22 -7.24 -11.35
CA THR A 133 -4.76 -7.66 -12.64
C THR A 133 -5.14 -9.12 -12.91
N LYS A 134 -5.71 -9.40 -14.09
CA LYS A 134 -6.00 -10.78 -14.55
C LYS A 134 -4.75 -11.52 -15.08
N PHE A 135 -3.57 -11.05 -14.70
CA PHE A 135 -2.28 -11.59 -15.10
C PHE A 135 -1.39 -11.73 -13.88
N ASP A 136 -0.46 -12.68 -13.95
CA ASP A 136 0.57 -12.85 -12.93
C ASP A 136 1.65 -11.79 -13.09
N PRO A 137 2.00 -11.00 -12.05
CA PRO A 137 3.08 -10.02 -12.15
C PRO A 137 4.40 -10.66 -12.60
N LEU A 138 5.06 -10.03 -13.56
CA LEU A 138 6.28 -10.49 -14.24
C LEU A 138 6.12 -11.75 -15.09
N SER A 139 4.89 -12.10 -15.48
CA SER A 139 4.63 -13.08 -16.54
C SER A 139 4.74 -12.46 -17.93
N ASP A 140 4.69 -13.30 -18.95
CA ASP A 140 4.76 -12.89 -20.36
C ASP A 140 3.57 -11.99 -20.77
N ASP A 141 2.44 -12.14 -20.06
CA ASP A 141 1.21 -11.36 -20.26
C ASP A 141 1.18 -10.06 -19.42
N ASP A 142 2.23 -9.78 -18.64
CA ASP A 142 2.30 -8.57 -17.83
C ASP A 142 2.34 -7.32 -18.75
N PRO A 143 1.38 -6.39 -18.65
CA PRO A 143 1.34 -5.19 -19.46
C PRO A 143 2.63 -4.37 -19.37
N ILE A 144 3.33 -4.38 -18.23
CA ILE A 144 4.59 -3.66 -18.08
C ILE A 144 5.68 -4.25 -18.99
N ILE A 145 5.68 -5.58 -19.18
CA ILE A 145 6.57 -6.27 -20.12
C ILE A 145 6.11 -6.01 -21.55
N LEU A 146 4.83 -6.19 -21.84
CA LEU A 146 4.29 -6.08 -23.21
C LEU A 146 4.49 -4.69 -23.84
N HIS A 147 4.47 -3.64 -23.03
CA HIS A 147 4.60 -2.25 -23.48
C HIS A 147 6.05 -1.76 -23.63
N GLN A 148 7.05 -2.59 -23.34
CA GLN A 148 8.44 -2.20 -23.58
C GLN A 148 8.69 -2.01 -25.09
N PRO A 149 9.48 -1.00 -25.49
CA PRO A 149 9.64 -0.58 -26.90
C PRO A 149 10.52 -1.51 -27.75
N VAL A 150 10.78 -2.74 -27.30
CA VAL A 150 11.64 -3.73 -27.98
C VAL A 150 10.76 -4.79 -28.65
N GLU A 151 11.20 -5.42 -29.73
CA GLU A 151 10.36 -6.38 -30.45
C GLU A 151 10.31 -7.76 -29.78
N ASP A 152 11.47 -8.33 -29.43
CA ASP A 152 11.55 -9.67 -28.87
C ASP A 152 11.17 -9.71 -27.39
N LEU A 153 10.47 -10.78 -27.00
CA LEU A 153 9.89 -10.91 -25.67
C LEU A 153 10.94 -10.96 -24.57
N ASP A 154 12.08 -11.61 -24.80
CA ASP A 154 13.13 -11.72 -23.79
C ASP A 154 13.81 -10.37 -23.54
N SER A 155 14.07 -9.57 -24.57
CA SER A 155 14.57 -8.21 -24.40
C SER A 155 13.52 -7.27 -23.77
N LYS A 156 12.22 -7.45 -24.08
CA LYS A 156 11.14 -6.75 -23.36
C LYS A 156 11.19 -7.08 -21.86
N LYS A 157 11.30 -8.36 -21.50
CA LYS A 157 11.43 -8.79 -20.09
C LYS A 157 12.68 -8.19 -19.45
N ALA A 158 13.83 -8.28 -20.13
CA ALA A 158 15.10 -7.75 -19.63
C ALA A 158 14.99 -6.25 -19.33
N LEU A 159 14.47 -5.45 -20.27
CA LEU A 159 14.30 -4.02 -20.09
C LEU A 159 13.30 -3.70 -18.96
N CYS A 160 12.18 -4.43 -18.90
CA CYS A 160 11.20 -4.31 -17.81
C CYS A 160 11.84 -4.59 -16.44
N TYR A 161 12.59 -5.67 -16.30
CA TYR A 161 13.26 -6.02 -15.04
C TYR A 161 14.30 -4.97 -14.63
N GLN A 162 15.05 -4.43 -15.57
CA GLN A 162 16.00 -3.33 -15.29
C GLN A 162 15.28 -2.07 -14.78
N HIS A 163 14.18 -1.68 -15.43
CA HIS A 163 13.37 -0.54 -15.01
C HIS A 163 12.73 -0.76 -13.64
N LEU A 164 12.14 -1.93 -13.41
CA LEU A 164 11.54 -2.29 -12.13
C LEU A 164 12.58 -2.31 -11.00
N HIS A 165 13.73 -2.94 -11.22
CA HIS A 165 14.81 -2.95 -10.25
C HIS A 165 15.23 -1.53 -9.85
N SER A 166 15.43 -0.66 -10.86
CA SER A 166 15.78 0.75 -10.63
C SER A 166 14.70 1.48 -9.84
N LYS A 167 13.42 1.26 -10.16
CA LYS A 167 12.29 1.88 -9.47
C LYS A 167 12.18 1.44 -8.01
N TYR A 168 12.26 0.14 -7.76
CA TYR A 168 12.24 -0.40 -6.39
C TYR A 168 13.40 0.15 -5.56
N LEU A 169 14.61 0.23 -6.14
CA LEU A 169 15.78 0.77 -5.45
C LEU A 169 15.61 2.26 -5.13
N GLN A 170 15.09 3.05 -6.07
CA GLN A 170 14.80 4.46 -5.84
C GLN A 170 13.76 4.66 -4.73
N GLU A 171 12.66 3.92 -4.77
CA GLU A 171 11.59 4.00 -3.77
C GLU A 171 12.08 3.58 -2.38
N TYR A 172 12.90 2.52 -2.30
CA TYR A 172 13.52 2.11 -1.05
C TYR A 172 14.49 3.18 -0.50
N ALA A 173 15.32 3.77 -1.37
CA ALA A 173 16.23 4.85 -0.97
C ALA A 173 15.48 6.09 -0.47
N LYS A 174 14.37 6.46 -1.12
CA LYS A 174 13.48 7.56 -0.66
C LYS A 174 12.96 7.29 0.75
N ARG A 175 12.47 6.08 1.02
CA ARG A 175 11.96 5.68 2.34
C ARG A 175 13.06 5.68 3.40
N CYS A 176 14.27 5.22 3.04
CA CYS A 176 15.42 5.22 3.95
C CYS A 176 15.80 6.65 4.33
N LYS A 177 15.82 7.54 3.35
CA LYS A 177 16.11 8.96 3.55
C LYS A 177 15.03 9.62 4.42
N LEU A 178 13.76 9.35 4.13
CA LEU A 178 12.64 9.91 4.88
C LEU A 178 12.65 9.45 6.35
N GLY A 179 12.86 8.15 6.60
CA GLY A 179 13.01 7.63 7.96
C GLY A 179 14.13 8.32 8.74
N LYS A 180 15.31 8.47 8.13
CA LYS A 180 16.43 9.21 8.73
C LYS A 180 16.07 10.66 9.07
N VAL A 181 15.37 11.36 8.18
CA VAL A 181 14.94 12.75 8.41
C VAL A 181 13.91 12.85 9.54
N LEU A 182 13.00 11.89 9.63
CA LEU A 182 11.93 11.85 10.63
C LEU A 182 12.33 11.14 11.94
N GLY A 183 13.57 10.67 12.05
CA GLY A 183 14.09 10.02 13.25
C GLY A 183 13.57 8.60 13.50
N TYR A 184 13.09 7.89 12.47
CA TYR A 184 12.67 6.49 12.57
C TYR A 184 13.38 5.58 11.56
N GLU A 185 13.51 4.31 11.91
CA GLU A 185 14.00 3.29 10.97
C GLU A 185 12.83 2.66 10.23
N ILE A 186 13.04 2.31 8.95
CA ILE A 186 12.05 1.52 8.20
C ILE A 186 11.84 0.20 8.93
N HIS A 187 10.58 -0.21 9.06
CA HIS A 187 10.22 -1.49 9.67
C HIS A 187 10.95 -2.66 8.97
N ASN A 188 11.53 -3.58 9.76
CA ASN A 188 12.33 -4.69 9.23
C ASN A 188 11.56 -5.53 8.21
N VAL A 189 10.28 -5.81 8.47
CA VAL A 189 9.43 -6.56 7.53
C VAL A 189 9.33 -5.87 6.16
N LEU A 190 9.25 -4.53 6.11
CA LEU A 190 9.22 -3.80 4.84
C LEU A 190 10.60 -3.80 4.15
N LYS A 191 11.68 -3.71 4.93
CA LYS A 191 13.06 -3.82 4.43
C LYS A 191 13.32 -5.20 3.80
N ASP A 192 12.86 -6.26 4.45
CA ASP A 192 12.97 -7.63 3.95
C ASP A 192 12.16 -7.81 2.67
N TRP A 193 10.94 -7.27 2.60
CA TRP A 193 10.15 -7.25 1.37
C TRP A 193 10.88 -6.58 0.20
N TYR A 194 11.48 -5.40 0.42
CA TYR A 194 12.27 -4.72 -0.60
C TYR A 194 13.46 -5.57 -1.07
N LYS A 195 14.17 -6.19 -0.12
CA LYS A 195 15.33 -7.04 -0.41
C LYS A 195 14.91 -8.26 -1.22
N GLU A 196 13.91 -9.01 -0.77
CA GLU A 196 13.39 -10.19 -1.46
C GLU A 196 12.92 -9.83 -2.87
N ARG A 197 12.23 -8.69 -3.02
CA ARG A 197 11.70 -8.27 -4.31
C ARG A 197 12.79 -7.85 -5.29
N LEU A 198 13.78 -7.09 -4.84
CA LEU A 198 14.95 -6.74 -5.66
C LEU A 198 15.76 -7.98 -6.07
N GLU A 199 15.91 -8.95 -5.16
CA GLU A 199 16.58 -10.21 -5.42
C GLU A 199 15.83 -11.08 -6.44
N ASP A 200 14.50 -11.20 -6.32
CA ASP A 200 13.66 -11.90 -7.32
C ASP A 200 13.79 -11.27 -8.71
N ILE A 201 13.71 -9.93 -8.81
CA ILE A 201 13.89 -9.22 -10.09
C ILE A 201 15.28 -9.48 -10.68
N CYS A 202 16.34 -9.36 -9.86
CA CYS A 202 17.71 -9.67 -10.28
C CYS A 202 17.87 -11.10 -10.77
N ASN A 203 17.29 -12.07 -10.06
CA ASN A 203 17.38 -13.48 -10.41
C ASN A 203 16.66 -13.78 -11.72
N ARG A 204 15.52 -13.12 -11.98
CA ARG A 204 14.81 -13.22 -13.27
C ARG A 204 15.61 -12.60 -14.41
N PHE A 205 16.25 -11.45 -14.19
CA PHE A 205 17.14 -10.82 -15.16
C PHE A 205 18.34 -11.72 -15.53
N LYS A 206 18.97 -12.34 -14.52
CA LYS A 206 20.06 -13.31 -14.73
C LYS A 206 19.65 -14.55 -15.51
N LYS A 207 18.42 -15.05 -15.28
CA LYS A 207 17.89 -16.21 -16.02
C LYS A 207 17.73 -15.94 -17.52
N LEU A 208 17.62 -14.67 -17.93
CA LEU A 208 17.59 -14.27 -19.33
C LEU A 208 19.00 -14.15 -19.95
N GLY A 209 20.07 -14.42 -19.18
CA GLY A 209 21.45 -14.34 -19.66
C GLY A 209 22.10 -12.96 -19.53
N TYR A 210 21.46 -12.03 -18.84
CA TYR A 210 21.99 -10.69 -18.59
C TYR A 210 22.65 -10.61 -17.19
N CYS A 211 23.79 -9.93 -17.09
CA CYS A 211 24.58 -9.79 -15.85
C CYS A 211 24.58 -8.36 -15.32
#